data_AF-A0A2I0NUZ4-F1
#
_entry.id   AF-A0A2I0NUZ4-F1
#
_cell.length_a   1.000
_cell.length_b   1.000
_cell.length_c   1.000
_cell.angle_alpha   90.00
_cell.angle_beta   90.00
_cell.angle_gamma   90.00
#
_symmetry.space_group_name_H-M   'P 1'
#
loop_
_entity.id
_entity.type
_entity.pdbx_description
1 polymer ?
#
loop_
_entity_poly.entity_id
_entity_poly.type
_entity_poly.pdbx_seq_one_letter_code
_entity_poly.pdbx_strand_id
1 'polypeptide(L)'
;MDDVMDRIDRVTQQICNYELPESNETLKEFSYVITMSAAEIIAAVTALESMKNPDEVKSHSTEINRLYNLSLELQAKAVVDLFKTKDLLLIIKLKDIYEGLGLVMEKCNDVGHALNDIAMSHT
;
A
#
# COMPACT_ATOMS: atom_id res chain seq x y z
N MET A 1 7.13 -2.04 -9.65
CA MET A 1 5.78 -2.62 -9.81
C MET A 1 5.78 -4.10 -9.45
N ASP A 2 6.74 -4.89 -9.92
CA ASP A 2 6.90 -6.30 -9.53
C ASP A 2 6.96 -6.47 -7.99
N ASP A 3 7.79 -5.67 -7.31
CA ASP A 3 7.86 -5.65 -5.84
C ASP A 3 6.51 -5.42 -5.14
N VAL A 4 5.57 -4.71 -5.76
CA VAL A 4 4.23 -4.51 -5.21
C VAL A 4 3.46 -5.83 -5.24
N MET A 5 3.50 -6.52 -6.38
CA MET A 5 2.83 -7.81 -6.56
C MET A 5 3.43 -8.88 -5.64
N ASP A 6 4.76 -8.95 -5.57
CA ASP A 6 5.47 -9.89 -4.69
C ASP A 6 5.12 -9.69 -3.22
N ARG A 7 4.95 -8.44 -2.78
CA ARG A 7 4.56 -8.12 -1.41
C ARG A 7 3.10 -8.50 -1.15
N ILE A 8 2.20 -8.27 -2.11
CA ILE A 8 0.80 -8.69 -2.00
C ILE A 8 0.70 -10.22 -1.90
N ASP A 9 1.42 -10.94 -2.75
CA ASP A 9 1.44 -12.42 -2.74
C ASP A 9 1.97 -12.94 -1.39
N ARG A 10 3.08 -12.38 -0.91
CA ARG A 10 3.66 -12.74 0.40
C ARG A 10 2.67 -12.54 1.55
N VAL A 11 1.98 -11.40 1.59
CA VAL A 11 1.00 -11.12 2.65
C VAL A 11 -0.22 -12.03 2.53
N THR A 12 -0.67 -12.31 1.31
CA THR A 12 -1.78 -13.23 1.07
C THR A 12 -1.43 -14.63 1.58
N GLN A 13 -0.20 -15.09 1.32
CA GLN A 13 0.30 -16.35 1.85
C GLN A 13 0.38 -16.35 3.39
N GLN A 14 0.78 -15.25 4.03
CA GLN A 14 0.74 -15.12 5.49
C GLN A 14 -0.68 -15.26 6.04
N ILE A 15 -1.66 -14.60 5.43
CA ILE A 15 -3.08 -14.69 5.82
C ILE A 15 -3.56 -16.14 5.76
N CYS A 16 -3.24 -16.87 4.68
CA CYS A 16 -3.59 -18.28 4.54
C CYS A 16 -2.87 -19.16 5.58
N ASN A 17 -1.56 -19.01 5.72
CA ASN A 17 -0.73 -19.82 6.63
C ASN A 17 -1.11 -19.63 8.10
N TYR A 18 -1.57 -18.43 8.47
CA TYR A 18 -1.97 -18.13 9.84
C TYR A 18 -3.41 -18.53 10.15
N GLU A 19 -4.16 -19.05 9.17
CA GLU A 19 -5.54 -19.49 9.34
C GLU A 19 -6.36 -18.42 10.08
N LEU A 20 -6.27 -17.17 9.60
CA LEU A 20 -7.00 -16.07 10.21
C LEU A 20 -8.51 -16.36 10.16
N PRO A 21 -9.19 -16.45 11.32
CA PRO A 21 -10.54 -16.99 11.39
C PRO A 21 -11.57 -16.10 10.70
N GLU A 22 -11.36 -14.77 10.68
CA GLU A 22 -12.22 -13.81 9.96
C GLU A 22 -11.41 -12.59 9.49
N SER A 23 -11.86 -12.00 8.36
CA SER A 23 -11.37 -10.71 7.88
C SER A 23 -11.87 -9.58 8.78
N ASN A 24 -10.94 -8.85 9.41
CA ASN A 24 -11.28 -7.68 10.23
C ASN A 24 -11.35 -6.39 9.40
N GLU A 25 -11.89 -5.32 10.00
CA GLU A 25 -12.06 -4.02 9.34
C GLU A 25 -10.72 -3.41 8.87
N THR A 26 -9.65 -3.53 9.65
CA THR A 26 -8.33 -3.02 9.27
C THR A 26 -7.80 -3.67 7.98
N LEU A 27 -7.97 -4.98 7.81
CA LEU A 27 -7.57 -5.68 6.58
C LEU A 27 -8.35 -5.17 5.37
N LYS A 28 -9.65 -4.87 5.54
CA LYS A 28 -10.49 -4.28 4.49
C LYS A 28 -10.04 -2.86 4.15
N GLU A 29 -9.72 -2.05 5.16
CA GLU A 29 -9.20 -0.69 4.97
C GLU A 29 -7.87 -0.70 4.20
N PHE A 30 -6.93 -1.59 4.55
CA PHE A 30 -5.69 -1.77 3.78
C PHE A 30 -5.97 -2.21 2.34
N SER A 31 -6.86 -3.19 2.13
CA SER A 31 -7.24 -3.64 0.79
C SER A 31 -7.79 -2.49 -0.05
N TYR A 32 -8.59 -1.60 0.54
CA TYR A 32 -9.12 -0.42 -0.14
C TYR A 32 -8.01 0.55 -0.53
N VAL A 33 -7.12 0.89 0.41
CA VAL A 33 -6.01 1.82 0.16
C VAL A 33 -5.06 1.29 -0.91
N ILE A 34 -4.71 -0.01 -0.87
CA ILE A 34 -3.87 -0.67 -1.88
C ILE A 34 -4.54 -0.60 -3.26
N THR A 35 -5.85 -0.86 -3.34
CA THR A 35 -6.61 -0.80 -4.60
C THR A 35 -6.60 0.62 -5.18
N MET A 36 -6.78 1.64 -4.35
CA MET A 36 -6.70 3.03 -4.81
C MET A 36 -5.29 3.39 -5.28
N SER A 37 -4.24 2.98 -4.57
CA SER A 37 -2.87 3.21 -5.03
C SER A 37 -2.57 2.52 -6.36
N ALA A 38 -3.09 1.32 -6.59
CA ALA A 38 -2.97 0.65 -7.87
C ALA A 38 -3.68 1.43 -9.00
N ALA A 39 -4.86 1.98 -8.74
CA ALA A 39 -5.58 2.81 -9.70
C ALA A 39 -4.80 4.09 -10.06
N GLU A 40 -4.22 4.78 -9.07
CA GLU A 40 -3.37 5.95 -9.29
C GLU A 40 -2.10 5.61 -10.09
N ILE A 41 -1.46 4.46 -9.82
CA ILE A 41 -0.31 3.99 -10.60
C ILE A 41 -0.70 3.77 -12.06
N ILE A 42 -1.86 3.13 -12.32
CA ILE A 42 -2.36 2.91 -13.69
C ILE A 42 -2.59 4.25 -14.40
N ALA A 43 -3.24 5.21 -13.72
CA ALA A 43 -3.51 6.53 -14.26
C ALA A 43 -2.21 7.29 -14.57
N ALA A 44 -1.24 7.28 -13.64
CA ALA A 44 0.07 7.91 -13.83
C ALA A 44 0.86 7.32 -15.01
N VAL A 45 0.86 5.98 -15.16
CA VAL A 45 1.51 5.31 -16.31
C VAL A 45 0.83 5.68 -17.63
N THR A 46 -0.50 5.77 -17.63
CA THR A 46 -1.28 6.19 -18.82
C THR A 46 -0.98 7.65 -19.18
N ALA A 47 -0.88 8.53 -18.19
CA ALA A 47 -0.53 9.93 -18.40
C ALA A 47 0.90 10.08 -18.97
N LEU A 48 1.85 9.27 -18.47
CA LEU A 48 3.22 9.21 -19.01
C LEU A 48 3.25 8.80 -20.49
N GLU A 49 2.43 7.85 -20.93
CA GLU A 49 2.38 7.42 -22.34
C GLU A 49 2.08 8.59 -23.29
N SER A 50 1.23 9.52 -22.85
CA SER A 50 0.90 10.69 -23.65
C SER A 50 2.03 11.73 -23.73
N MET A 51 2.96 11.75 -22.75
CA MET A 51 4.03 12.74 -22.53
C MET A 51 3.60 14.21 -22.63
N LYS A 52 2.29 14.50 -22.60
CA LYS A 52 1.75 15.85 -22.85
C LYS A 52 1.61 16.67 -21.58
N ASN A 53 1.58 16.03 -20.41
CA ASN A 53 1.25 16.70 -19.16
C ASN A 53 2.03 16.11 -17.96
N PRO A 54 3.29 16.53 -17.75
CA PRO A 54 4.09 16.13 -16.57
C PRO A 54 3.40 16.46 -15.24
N ASP A 55 2.59 17.52 -15.18
CA ASP A 55 1.86 17.91 -13.98
C ASP A 55 0.78 16.88 -13.58
N GLU A 56 0.21 16.15 -14.54
CA GLU A 56 -0.76 15.10 -14.30
C GLU A 56 -0.12 13.89 -13.61
N VAL A 57 1.05 13.46 -14.11
CA VAL A 57 1.84 12.37 -13.48
C VAL A 57 2.23 12.75 -12.06
N LYS A 58 2.63 14.01 -11.85
CA LYS A 58 2.96 14.54 -10.51
C LYS A 58 1.74 14.54 -9.58
N SER A 59 0.56 14.87 -10.08
CA SER A 59 -0.68 14.83 -9.29
C SER A 59 -0.98 13.41 -8.79
N HIS A 60 -0.92 12.41 -9.68
CA HIS A 60 -1.10 11.01 -9.30
C HIS A 60 -0.02 10.53 -8.32
N SER A 61 1.24 10.92 -8.52
CA SER A 61 2.35 10.58 -7.61
C SER A 61 2.15 11.19 -6.22
N THR A 62 1.59 12.40 -6.14
CA THR A 62 1.24 13.06 -4.88
C THR A 62 0.11 12.32 -4.17
N GLU A 63 -0.90 11.85 -4.92
CA GLU A 63 -2.00 11.07 -4.34
C GLU A 63 -1.52 9.71 -3.82
N ILE A 64 -0.64 9.02 -4.55
CA ILE A 64 0.00 7.77 -4.06
C ILE A 64 0.71 8.02 -2.72
N ASN A 65 1.47 9.13 -2.61
CA ASN A 65 2.12 9.48 -1.34
C ASN A 65 1.11 9.75 -0.21
N ARG A 66 0.00 10.42 -0.51
CA ARG A 66 -1.09 10.65 0.46
C ARG A 66 -1.67 9.32 0.96
N LEU A 67 -1.87 8.36 0.07
CA LEU A 67 -2.38 7.02 0.40
C LEU A 67 -1.39 6.21 1.22
N TYR A 68 -0.10 6.32 0.92
CA TYR A 68 0.96 5.74 1.75
C TYR A 68 0.93 6.31 3.18
N ASN A 69 0.85 7.64 3.34
CA ASN A 69 0.77 8.26 4.67
C ASN A 69 -0.48 7.80 5.43
N LEU A 70 -1.63 7.70 4.76
CA LEU A 70 -2.85 7.15 5.36
C LEU A 70 -2.66 5.70 5.83
N SER A 71 -1.92 4.89 5.07
CA SER A 71 -1.62 3.50 5.45
C SER A 71 -0.71 3.40 6.68
N LEU A 72 0.22 4.35 6.88
CA LEU A 72 1.05 4.42 8.09
C LEU A 72 0.21 4.76 9.32
N GLU A 73 -0.72 5.72 9.20
CA GLU A 73 -1.66 6.07 10.27
C GLU A 73 -2.56 4.88 10.63
N LEU A 74 -3.09 4.20 9.60
CA LEU A 74 -3.88 2.99 9.76
C LEU A 74 -3.09 1.90 10.49
N GLN A 75 -1.85 1.64 10.07
CA GLN A 75 -0.98 0.66 10.70
C GLN A 75 -0.72 0.99 12.18
N ALA A 76 -0.39 2.25 12.48
CA ALA A 76 -0.11 2.69 13.85
C ALA A 76 -1.34 2.50 14.76
N LYS A 77 -2.52 2.91 14.29
CA LYS A 77 -3.78 2.71 15.01
C LYS A 77 -4.06 1.22 15.23
N ALA A 78 -3.91 0.41 14.18
CA ALA A 78 -4.18 -1.01 14.24
C ALA A 78 -3.25 -1.75 15.22
N VAL A 79 -1.97 -1.36 15.29
CA VAL A 79 -1.04 -1.88 16.29
C VAL A 79 -1.47 -1.48 17.69
N VAL A 80 -1.84 -0.21 17.94
CA VAL A 80 -2.36 0.22 19.25
C VAL A 80 -3.59 -0.60 19.67
N ASP A 81 -4.50 -0.88 18.74
CA ASP A 81 -5.70 -1.68 19.01
C ASP A 81 -5.36 -3.16 19.26
N LEU A 82 -4.39 -3.73 18.54
CA LEU A 82 -3.86 -5.07 18.81
C LEU A 82 -3.39 -5.23 20.24
N PHE A 83 -2.61 -4.27 20.75
CA PHE A 83 -2.03 -4.36 22.09
C PHE A 83 -3.06 -4.17 23.23
N LYS A 84 -4.34 -3.90 22.91
CA LYS A 84 -5.45 -3.94 23.88
C LYS A 84 -5.99 -5.34 24.12
N THR A 85 -5.75 -6.30 23.21
CA THR A 85 -6.12 -7.71 23.43
C THR A 85 -5.08 -8.42 24.28
N LYS A 86 -5.46 -9.56 24.86
CA LYS A 86 -4.57 -10.48 25.60
C LYS A 86 -4.17 -11.71 24.80
N ASP A 87 -4.71 -11.86 23.60
CA ASP A 87 -4.39 -12.98 22.72
C ASP A 87 -3.04 -12.76 22.02
N LEU A 88 -1.98 -13.32 22.60
CA LEU A 88 -0.62 -13.22 22.08
C LEU A 88 -0.50 -13.80 20.66
N LEU A 89 -1.22 -14.88 20.34
CA LEU A 89 -1.13 -15.51 19.04
C LEU A 89 -1.76 -14.62 17.97
N LEU A 90 -2.91 -14.02 18.28
CA LEU A 90 -3.54 -13.03 17.41
C LEU A 90 -2.65 -11.80 17.19
N ILE A 91 -2.01 -11.31 18.26
CA ILE A 91 -1.07 -10.17 18.17
C ILE A 91 0.06 -10.48 17.20
N ILE A 92 0.71 -11.65 17.33
CA ILE A 92 1.82 -12.04 16.44
C ILE A 92 1.35 -12.12 14.98
N LYS A 93 0.23 -12.81 14.73
CA LYS A 93 -0.30 -13.02 13.38
C LYS A 93 -0.66 -11.70 12.69
N LEU A 94 -1.48 -10.88 13.35
CA LEU A 94 -1.98 -9.64 12.75
C LEU A 94 -0.90 -8.57 12.65
N LYS A 95 0.03 -8.47 13.61
CA LYS A 95 1.15 -7.52 13.52
C LYS A 95 2.01 -7.81 12.29
N ASP A 96 2.40 -9.06 12.08
CA ASP A 96 3.21 -9.47 10.92
C ASP A 96 2.50 -9.17 9.59
N ILE A 97 1.19 -9.41 9.52
CA ILE A 97 0.38 -9.09 8.35
C ILE A 97 0.28 -7.57 8.12
N TYR A 98 0.03 -6.78 9.15
CA TYR A 98 -0.05 -5.32 9.02
C TYR A 98 1.29 -4.70 8.63
N GLU A 99 2.40 -5.25 9.12
CA GLU A 99 3.75 -4.87 8.68
C GLU A 99 3.95 -5.19 7.20
N GLY A 100 3.54 -6.38 6.76
CA GLY A 100 3.56 -6.76 5.35
C GLY A 100 2.71 -5.86 4.46
N LEU A 101 1.50 -5.50 4.88
CA LEU A 101 0.63 -4.56 4.15
C LEU A 101 1.23 -3.15 4.07
N GLY A 102 1.92 -2.71 5.14
CA GLY A 102 2.70 -1.47 5.12
C GLY A 102 3.82 -1.51 4.07
N LEU A 103 4.52 -2.63 3.92
CA LEU A 103 5.53 -2.80 2.88
C LEU A 103 4.94 -2.79 1.45
N VAL A 104 3.71 -3.28 1.24
CA VAL A 104 3.02 -3.13 -0.05
C VAL A 104 2.86 -1.65 -0.37
N MET A 105 2.38 -0.87 0.60
CA MET A 105 2.14 0.57 0.44
C MET A 105 3.43 1.37 0.25
N GLU A 106 4.52 0.99 0.92
CA GLU A 106 5.85 1.53 0.67
C GLU A 106 6.26 1.32 -0.80
N LYS A 107 6.08 0.12 -1.34
CA LYS A 107 6.43 -0.16 -2.74
C LYS A 107 5.52 0.56 -3.73
N CYS A 108 4.24 0.78 -3.41
CA CYS A 108 3.39 1.68 -4.19
C CYS A 108 3.95 3.11 -4.21
N ASN A 109 4.38 3.63 -3.05
CA ASN A 109 4.97 4.96 -2.94
C ASN A 109 6.30 5.09 -3.71
N ASP A 110 7.15 4.06 -3.68
CA ASP A 110 8.38 4.01 -4.47
C ASP A 110 8.10 4.10 -5.98
N VAL A 111 7.04 3.43 -6.45
CA VAL A 111 6.58 3.54 -7.85
C VAL A 111 6.13 4.98 -8.13
N GLY A 112 5.35 5.60 -7.25
CA GLY A 112 4.95 7.01 -7.38
C GLY A 112 6.14 7.96 -7.51
N HIS A 113 7.17 7.79 -6.67
CA HIS A 113 8.41 8.58 -6.77
C HIS A 113 9.12 8.38 -8.11
N ALA A 114 9.28 7.13 -8.56
CA ALA A 114 9.91 6.85 -9.85
C ALA A 114 9.15 7.47 -11.04
N LEU A 115 7.81 7.42 -11.02
CA LEU A 115 6.98 8.03 -12.07
C LEU A 115 7.13 9.55 -12.09
N ASN A 116 7.13 10.18 -10.93
CA ASN A 116 7.38 11.63 -10.81
C ASN A 116 8.77 12.02 -11.32
N ASP A 117 9.81 11.25 -10.97
CA ASP A 117 11.18 11.53 -11.41
C ASP A 117 11.32 11.42 -12.93
N ILE A 118 10.68 10.42 -13.54
CA ILE A 118 10.60 10.30 -15.00
C ILE A 118 9.93 11.53 -15.61
N ALA A 119 8.76 11.93 -15.11
CA ALA A 119 8.03 13.09 -15.63
C ALA A 119 8.84 14.40 -15.53
N MET A 120 9.53 14.60 -14.40
CA MET A 120 10.38 15.77 -14.19
C MET A 120 11.64 15.77 -15.07
N SER A 121 12.18 14.60 -15.42
CA SER A 121 13.35 14.50 -16.30
C SER A 121 13.06 14.82 -17.78
N HIS A 122 11.77 14.84 -18.16
CA HIS A 122 11.29 15.10 -19.52
C HIS A 122 10.55 16.45 -19.67
N THR A 123 10.65 17.33 -18.67
CA THR A 123 10.18 18.73 -18.70
C THR A 123 11.37 19.67 -18.86
#